data_AF-A0A819ZKU3-F1
#
_entry.id   AF-A0A819ZKU3-F1
#
_cell.length_a   1.000
_cell.length_b   1.000
_cell.length_c   1.000
_cell.angle_alpha   90.00
_cell.angle_beta   90.00
_cell.angle_gamma   90.00
#
_symmetry.space_group_name_H-M   'P 1'
#
loop_
_entity.id
_entity.type
_entity.pdbx_description
1 polymer ?
#
loop_
_entity_poly.entity_id
_entity_poly.type
_entity_poly.pdbx_seq_one_letter_code
_entity_poly.pdbx_strand_id
1 'polypeptide(L)'
;MISNILVNNYLRFVLLAGRRLASTQSNVNIGDQIKILNDNKQYKKVLELFDEFNEKTIDKCSNWIIIQALKACTQICDVQRGLKIHNLISSRLKRDPYVLPSLIHFYMQCGDVSHAQLLFDKSTKKTPFMYGAMMKGYIKNNSAKKAIDLFKEVKNPNEVMVNLVFNACAQLATEKELNLLKTISSNIPNSFYSNPYVLTSL
;
A
#
# COMPACT_ATOMS: atom_id res chain seq x y z
N MET A 1 0.74 45.11 -27.72
CA MET A 1 0.71 43.69 -28.17
C MET A 1 2.05 42.96 -28.00
N ILE A 2 3.21 43.64 -28.06
CA ILE A 2 4.55 43.02 -28.03
C ILE A 2 4.99 42.54 -26.62
N SER A 3 4.46 43.15 -25.55
CA SER A 3 4.76 42.79 -24.14
C SER A 3 4.41 41.33 -23.79
N ASN A 4 3.24 40.83 -24.21
CA ASN A 4 2.79 39.48 -23.86
C ASN A 4 3.60 38.37 -24.54
N ILE A 5 4.18 38.64 -25.72
CA ILE A 5 5.00 37.65 -26.44
C ILE A 5 6.38 37.53 -25.78
N LEU A 6 6.97 38.65 -25.35
CA LEU A 6 8.22 38.66 -24.59
C LEU A 6 8.07 37.98 -23.23
N VAL A 7 6.99 38.27 -22.48
CA VAL A 7 6.71 37.63 -21.18
C VAL A 7 6.48 36.13 -21.35
N ASN A 8 5.71 35.69 -22.35
CA ASN A 8 5.48 34.26 -22.60
C ASN A 8 6.73 33.52 -23.07
N ASN A 9 7.56 34.15 -23.92
CA ASN A 9 8.83 33.56 -24.34
C ASN A 9 9.83 33.50 -23.19
N TYR A 10 9.83 34.50 -22.29
CA TYR A 10 10.65 34.49 -21.08
C TYR A 10 10.20 33.39 -20.09
N LEU A 11 8.89 33.25 -19.84
CA LEU A 11 8.34 32.15 -19.03
C LEU A 11 8.65 30.78 -19.63
N ARG A 12 8.53 30.62 -20.95
CA ARG A 12 8.85 29.37 -21.65
C ARG A 12 10.34 29.07 -21.60
N PHE A 13 11.19 30.08 -21.72
CA PHE A 13 12.64 29.96 -21.56
C PHE A 13 13.02 29.61 -20.13
N VAL A 14 12.41 30.22 -19.12
CA VAL A 14 12.63 29.90 -17.70
C VAL A 14 12.14 28.49 -17.36
N LEU A 15 11.02 28.04 -17.92
CA LEU A 15 10.53 26.66 -17.76
C LEU A 15 11.43 25.64 -18.47
N LEU A 16 11.90 25.95 -19.68
CA LEU A 16 12.81 25.08 -20.43
C LEU A 16 14.21 25.06 -19.84
N ALA A 17 14.73 26.20 -19.38
CA ALA A 17 15.99 26.31 -18.66
C ALA A 17 15.90 25.67 -17.28
N GLY A 18 14.76 25.76 -16.59
CA GLY A 18 14.49 25.01 -15.34
C GLY A 18 14.47 23.50 -15.58
N ARG A 19 13.89 23.02 -16.68
CA ARG A 19 13.99 21.60 -17.09
C ARG A 19 15.40 21.19 -17.48
N ARG A 20 16.17 22.08 -18.14
CA ARG A 20 17.56 21.82 -18.55
C ARG A 20 18.54 21.84 -17.37
N LEU A 21 18.37 22.78 -16.43
CA LEU A 21 19.11 22.85 -15.17
C LEU A 21 18.75 21.69 -14.24
N ALA A 22 17.49 21.25 -14.21
CA ALA A 22 17.10 20.01 -13.53
C ALA A 22 17.78 18.77 -14.15
N SER A 23 18.01 18.77 -15.48
CA SER A 23 18.76 17.69 -16.14
C SER A 23 20.28 17.76 -15.95
N THR A 24 20.84 18.91 -15.55
CA THR A 24 22.30 19.09 -15.40
C THR A 24 22.78 19.30 -13.96
N GLN A 25 21.90 19.35 -12.95
CA GLN A 25 22.30 19.56 -11.56
C GLN A 25 21.64 18.63 -10.51
N SER A 26 21.02 17.52 -10.91
CA SER A 26 20.50 16.54 -9.94
C SER A 26 20.71 15.11 -10.48
N ASN A 27 21.81 14.48 -10.08
CA ASN A 27 21.99 13.03 -10.20
C ASN A 27 21.15 12.31 -9.11
N VAL A 28 19.92 12.76 -8.88
CA VAL A 28 19.01 12.18 -7.91
C VAL A 28 18.51 10.89 -8.54
N ASN A 29 18.96 9.76 -8.00
CA ASN A 29 18.55 8.43 -8.42
C ASN A 29 17.02 8.38 -8.48
N ILE A 30 16.45 7.72 -9.49
CA ILE A 30 14.99 7.56 -9.65
C ILE A 30 14.30 7.09 -8.36
N GLY A 31 15.01 6.30 -7.53
CA GLY A 31 14.52 5.90 -6.22
C GLY A 31 14.25 7.10 -5.30
N ASP A 32 15.17 8.05 -5.22
CA ASP A 32 15.02 9.26 -4.42
C ASP A 32 13.92 10.18 -4.97
N GLN A 33 13.78 10.27 -6.30
CA GLN A 33 12.68 11.02 -6.92
C GLN A 33 11.32 10.42 -6.58
N ILE A 34 11.18 9.10 -6.71
CA ILE A 34 9.96 8.38 -6.35
C ILE A 34 9.62 8.55 -4.86
N LYS A 35 10.64 8.53 -3.99
CA LYS A 35 10.46 8.79 -2.55
C LYS A 35 9.88 10.18 -2.31
N ILE A 36 10.53 11.22 -2.85
CA ILE A 36 10.11 12.62 -2.70
C ILE A 36 8.69 12.82 -3.24
N LEU A 37 8.36 12.24 -4.39
CA LEU A 37 7.02 12.35 -4.98
C LEU A 37 5.96 11.65 -4.11
N ASN A 38 6.26 10.47 -3.57
CA ASN A 38 5.36 9.77 -2.65
C ASN A 38 5.13 10.53 -1.34
N ASP A 39 6.20 11.09 -0.76
CA ASP A 39 6.12 11.88 0.48
C ASP A 39 5.28 13.14 0.26
N ASN A 40 5.34 13.73 -0.94
CA ASN A 40 4.49 14.84 -1.37
C ASN A 40 3.10 14.41 -1.90
N LYS A 41 2.73 13.13 -1.77
CA LYS A 41 1.45 12.56 -2.23
C LYS A 41 1.19 12.76 -3.74
N GLN A 42 2.23 12.96 -4.54
CA GLN A 42 2.15 13.14 -5.99
C GLN A 42 2.11 11.78 -6.71
N TYR A 43 1.14 10.94 -6.33
CA TYR A 43 1.08 9.53 -6.75
C TYR A 43 0.99 9.35 -8.27
N LYS A 44 0.27 10.24 -8.98
CA LYS A 44 0.18 10.17 -10.44
C LYS A 44 1.55 10.36 -11.10
N LYS A 45 2.38 11.27 -10.59
CA LYS A 45 3.74 11.50 -11.10
C LYS A 45 4.69 10.35 -10.76
N VAL A 46 4.50 9.70 -9.60
CA VAL A 46 5.25 8.46 -9.28
C VAL A 46 5.01 7.41 -10.37
N LEU A 47 3.76 7.26 -10.79
CA LEU A 47 3.39 6.27 -11.80
C LEU A 47 3.83 6.67 -13.21
N GLU A 48 3.75 7.96 -13.57
CA GLU A 48 4.32 8.47 -14.82
C GLU A 48 5.84 8.18 -14.88
N LEU A 49 6.58 8.49 -13.81
CA LEU A 49 8.01 8.22 -13.72
C LEU A 49 8.33 6.71 -13.71
N PHE A 50 7.44 5.88 -13.13
CA PHE A 50 7.58 4.43 -13.15
C PHE A 50 7.31 3.85 -14.55
N ASP A 51 6.32 4.38 -15.29
CA ASP A 51 5.99 3.94 -16.64
C ASP A 51 7.11 4.27 -17.65
N GLU A 52 7.89 5.34 -17.41
CA GLU A 52 9.11 5.64 -18.17
C GLU A 52 10.19 4.56 -18.03
N PHE A 53 10.09 3.70 -17.00
CA PHE A 53 10.95 2.55 -16.83
C PHE A 53 10.54 1.44 -17.81
N ASN A 54 11.23 1.40 -18.96
CA ASN A 54 10.98 0.44 -20.04
C ASN A 54 10.84 -1.02 -19.53
N GLU A 55 9.93 -1.81 -20.13
CA GLU A 55 9.71 -3.23 -19.79
C GLU A 55 11.01 -4.05 -19.77
N LYS A 56 11.97 -3.72 -20.64
CA LYS A 56 13.30 -4.35 -20.74
C LYS A 56 14.22 -4.07 -19.55
N THR A 57 13.99 -2.99 -18.81
CA THR A 57 14.76 -2.60 -17.61
C THR A 57 14.05 -2.94 -16.31
N ILE A 58 12.73 -3.21 -16.33
CA ILE A 58 11.96 -3.57 -15.14
C ILE A 58 12.50 -4.82 -14.45
N ASP A 59 13.07 -5.75 -15.22
CA ASP A 59 13.74 -6.91 -14.63
C ASP A 59 14.97 -6.54 -13.78
N LYS A 60 15.53 -5.35 -13.96
CA LYS A 60 16.59 -4.78 -13.11
C LYS A 60 16.06 -3.78 -12.07
N CYS A 61 14.75 -3.49 -12.08
CA CYS A 61 14.14 -2.60 -11.11
C CYS A 61 14.21 -3.23 -9.71
N SER A 62 14.59 -2.43 -8.72
CA SER A 62 14.63 -2.90 -7.34
C SER A 62 13.21 -3.14 -6.82
N ASN A 63 13.04 -4.15 -5.98
CA ASN A 63 11.76 -4.44 -5.33
C ASN A 63 11.21 -3.23 -4.56
N TRP A 64 12.11 -2.40 -4.03
CA TRP A 64 11.74 -1.15 -3.37
C TRP A 64 10.97 -0.20 -4.31
N ILE A 65 11.44 0.02 -5.55
CA ILE A 65 10.75 0.89 -6.52
C ILE A 65 9.37 0.31 -6.87
N ILE A 66 9.29 -1.01 -7.09
CA ILE A 66 8.02 -1.71 -7.33
C ILE A 66 7.03 -1.48 -6.18
N ILE A 67 7.49 -1.59 -4.93
CA ILE A 67 6.65 -1.37 -3.74
C ILE A 67 6.18 0.09 -3.68
N GLN A 68 7.03 1.06 -4.03
CA GLN A 68 6.62 2.47 -4.09
C GLN A 68 5.60 2.76 -5.20
N ALA A 69 5.72 2.09 -6.36
CA ALA A 69 4.74 2.19 -7.43
C ALA A 69 3.40 1.55 -7.00
N LEU A 70 3.43 0.36 -6.37
CA LEU A 70 2.23 -0.26 -5.79
C LEU A 70 1.58 0.62 -4.72
N LYS A 71 2.38 1.30 -3.88
CA LYS A 71 1.89 2.29 -2.91
C LYS A 71 1.16 3.42 -3.65
N ALA A 72 1.73 3.99 -4.70
CA ALA A 72 1.07 5.03 -5.48
C ALA A 72 -0.24 4.52 -6.11
N CYS A 73 -0.24 3.33 -6.73
CA CYS A 73 -1.46 2.69 -7.27
C CYS A 73 -2.52 2.50 -6.18
N THR A 74 -2.13 2.10 -4.97
CA THR A 74 -3.02 1.91 -3.82
C THR A 74 -3.72 3.20 -3.42
N GLN A 75 -3.01 4.33 -3.47
CA GLN A 75 -3.53 5.62 -3.01
C GLN A 75 -4.53 6.25 -3.97
N ILE A 76 -4.44 5.93 -5.27
CA ILE A 76 -5.36 6.44 -6.30
C ILE A 76 -6.26 5.36 -6.91
N CYS A 77 -6.20 4.14 -6.38
CA CYS A 77 -6.89 2.95 -6.90
C CYS A 77 -6.69 2.70 -8.41
N ASP A 78 -5.47 2.86 -8.93
CA ASP A 78 -5.12 2.59 -10.33
C ASP A 78 -4.95 1.08 -10.57
N VAL A 79 -6.07 0.39 -10.76
CA VAL A 79 -6.13 -1.07 -10.94
C VAL A 79 -5.38 -1.52 -12.20
N GLN A 80 -5.46 -0.74 -13.27
CA GLN A 80 -4.83 -1.07 -14.55
C GLN A 80 -3.31 -1.10 -14.43
N ARG A 81 -2.69 -0.07 -13.84
CA ARG A 81 -1.24 -0.08 -13.61
C ARG A 81 -0.81 -1.10 -12.59
N GLY A 82 -1.57 -1.30 -11.51
CA GLY A 82 -1.26 -2.35 -10.55
C GLY A 82 -1.28 -3.76 -11.14
N LEU A 83 -2.20 -4.04 -12.08
CA LEU A 83 -2.21 -5.30 -12.83
C LEU A 83 -0.99 -5.44 -13.75
N LYS A 84 -0.58 -4.37 -14.44
CA LYS A 84 0.67 -4.38 -15.22
C LYS A 84 1.86 -4.72 -14.32
N ILE A 85 1.98 -4.05 -13.17
CA ILE A 85 3.03 -4.31 -12.19
C ILE A 85 2.98 -5.77 -11.71
N HIS A 86 1.80 -6.30 -11.37
CA HIS A 86 1.64 -7.71 -10.99
C HIS A 86 2.17 -8.67 -12.06
N ASN A 87 1.76 -8.50 -13.32
CA ASN A 87 2.19 -9.36 -14.42
C ASN A 87 3.72 -9.33 -14.57
N LEU A 88 4.32 -8.14 -14.45
CA LEU A 88 5.77 -7.94 -14.54
C LEU A 88 6.55 -8.63 -13.41
N ILE A 89 6.01 -8.64 -12.19
CA ILE A 89 6.73 -9.14 -11.00
C ILE A 89 6.31 -10.55 -10.60
N SER A 90 5.48 -11.23 -11.39
CA SER A 90 4.91 -12.56 -11.08
C SER A 90 5.99 -13.60 -10.73
N SER A 91 7.15 -13.56 -11.40
CA SER A 91 8.30 -14.44 -11.13
C SER A 91 9.07 -14.09 -9.84
N ARG A 92 8.87 -12.89 -9.30
CA ARG A 92 9.59 -12.33 -8.14
C ARG A 92 8.83 -12.46 -6.83
N LEU A 93 7.52 -12.74 -6.88
CA LEU A 93 6.63 -12.74 -5.71
C LEU A 93 7.12 -13.62 -4.54
N LYS A 94 7.83 -14.71 -4.83
CA LYS A 94 8.38 -15.64 -3.81
C LYS A 94 9.75 -15.23 -3.27
N ARG A 95 10.44 -14.28 -3.92
CA ARG A 95 11.84 -13.94 -3.62
C ARG A 95 11.98 -12.82 -2.59
N ASP A 96 10.98 -11.94 -2.50
CA ASP A 96 11.01 -10.77 -1.63
C ASP A 96 9.85 -10.80 -0.63
N PRO A 97 10.14 -10.66 0.68
CA PRO A 97 9.12 -10.78 1.72
C PRO A 97 8.15 -9.59 1.78
N TYR A 98 8.38 -8.52 1.02
CA TYR A 98 7.58 -7.28 1.05
C TYR A 98 6.77 -7.05 -0.23
N VAL A 99 7.21 -7.59 -1.37
CA VAL A 99 6.53 -7.42 -2.66
C VAL A 99 5.14 -8.09 -2.65
N LEU A 100 5.05 -9.37 -2.34
CA LEU A 100 3.77 -10.09 -2.32
C LEU A 100 2.78 -9.48 -1.31
N PRO A 101 3.17 -9.16 -0.05
CA PRO A 101 2.25 -8.50 0.86
C PRO A 101 1.81 -7.09 0.39
N SER A 102 2.69 -6.34 -0.28
CA SER A 102 2.35 -5.03 -0.85
C SER A 102 1.32 -5.16 -1.99
N LEU A 103 1.43 -6.21 -2.80
CA LEU A 103 0.48 -6.50 -3.86
C LEU A 103 -0.89 -6.94 -3.31
N ILE A 104 -0.91 -7.77 -2.27
CA ILE A 104 -2.14 -8.12 -1.54
C ILE A 104 -2.80 -6.87 -0.97
N HIS A 105 -2.01 -6.01 -0.31
CA HIS A 105 -2.51 -4.75 0.23
C HIS A 105 -3.14 -3.88 -0.85
N PHE A 106 -2.47 -3.71 -1.98
CA PHE A 106 -2.97 -2.97 -3.13
C PHE A 106 -4.36 -3.48 -3.59
N TYR A 107 -4.48 -4.78 -3.87
CA TYR A 107 -5.74 -5.36 -4.34
C TYR A 107 -6.87 -5.18 -3.31
N MET A 108 -6.60 -5.44 -2.03
CA MET A 108 -7.57 -5.24 -0.96
C MET A 108 -8.02 -3.78 -0.84
N GLN A 109 -7.10 -2.81 -0.99
CA GLN A 109 -7.45 -1.39 -0.91
C GLN A 109 -8.24 -0.90 -2.12
N CYS A 110 -8.05 -1.50 -3.29
CA CYS A 110 -8.78 -1.16 -4.51
C CYS A 110 -10.11 -1.92 -4.64
N GLY A 111 -10.45 -2.78 -3.69
CA GLY A 111 -11.71 -3.53 -3.66
C GLY A 111 -11.70 -4.84 -4.45
N ASP A 112 -10.58 -5.21 -5.06
CA ASP A 112 -10.41 -6.49 -5.75
C ASP A 112 -10.02 -7.59 -4.76
N VAL A 113 -10.99 -7.96 -3.92
CA VAL A 113 -10.81 -8.93 -2.84
C VAL A 113 -10.42 -10.31 -3.40
N SER A 114 -10.94 -10.69 -4.57
CA SER A 114 -10.70 -12.00 -5.17
C SER A 114 -9.22 -12.22 -5.54
N HIS A 115 -8.57 -11.25 -6.18
CA HIS A 115 -7.13 -11.38 -6.50
C HIS A 115 -6.28 -11.39 -5.23
N ALA A 116 -6.61 -10.57 -4.23
CA ALA A 116 -5.92 -10.56 -2.95
C ALA A 116 -6.03 -11.92 -2.23
N GLN A 117 -7.23 -12.49 -2.16
CA GLN A 117 -7.48 -13.82 -1.58
C GLN A 117 -6.67 -14.90 -2.29
N LEU A 118 -6.69 -14.92 -3.64
CA LEU A 118 -5.93 -15.89 -4.43
C LEU A 118 -4.42 -15.85 -4.12
N LEU A 119 -3.84 -14.64 -4.02
CA LEU A 119 -2.44 -14.44 -3.69
C LEU A 119 -2.11 -14.87 -2.25
N PHE A 120 -3.02 -14.58 -1.32
CA PHE A 120 -2.89 -14.96 0.08
C PHE A 120 -2.95 -16.48 0.26
N ASP A 121 -3.91 -17.15 -0.39
CA ASP A 121 -4.15 -18.59 -0.28
C ASP A 121 -3.00 -19.40 -0.91
N LYS A 122 -2.51 -18.97 -2.08
CA LYS A 122 -1.35 -19.58 -2.76
C LYS A 122 -0.03 -19.39 -2.00
N SER A 123 0.03 -18.49 -1.02
CA SER A 123 1.25 -18.29 -0.23
C SER A 123 1.41 -19.38 0.84
N THR A 124 2.54 -20.08 0.78
CA THR A 124 2.92 -21.11 1.75
C THR A 124 3.40 -20.52 3.07
N LYS A 125 3.93 -19.29 3.07
CA LYS A 125 4.43 -18.59 4.26
C LYS A 125 3.73 -17.25 4.41
N LYS A 126 2.62 -17.25 5.15
CA LYS A 126 1.84 -16.03 5.45
C LYS A 126 2.54 -15.23 6.55
N THR A 127 2.83 -13.95 6.27
CA THR A 127 3.49 -13.05 7.23
C THR A 127 2.45 -12.25 8.02
N PRO A 128 2.82 -11.68 9.19
CA PRO A 128 1.91 -10.82 9.94
C PRO A 128 1.38 -9.64 9.12
N PHE A 129 2.19 -9.09 8.20
CA PHE A 129 1.74 -8.03 7.31
C PHE A 129 0.64 -8.50 6.35
N MET A 130 0.74 -9.73 5.81
CA MET A 130 -0.28 -10.28 4.92
C MET A 130 -1.63 -10.45 5.63
N TYR A 131 -1.62 -11.02 6.84
CA TYR A 131 -2.82 -11.14 7.68
C TYR A 131 -3.42 -9.75 7.95
N GLY A 132 -2.61 -8.78 8.38
CA GLY A 132 -3.07 -7.41 8.61
C GLY A 132 -3.64 -6.74 7.36
N ALA A 133 -3.02 -6.94 6.19
CA ALA A 133 -3.52 -6.41 4.92
C ALA A 133 -4.88 -7.00 4.54
N MET A 134 -5.05 -8.32 4.69
CA MET A 134 -6.32 -9.01 4.45
C MET A 134 -7.40 -8.57 5.42
N MET A 135 -7.11 -8.55 6.73
CA MET A 135 -8.07 -8.11 7.75
C MET A 135 -8.54 -6.67 7.52
N LYS A 136 -7.59 -5.74 7.35
CA LYS A 136 -7.90 -4.32 7.07
C LYS A 136 -8.71 -4.17 5.80
N GLY A 137 -8.37 -4.93 4.77
CA GLY A 137 -9.11 -4.95 3.51
C GLY A 137 -10.53 -5.48 3.65
N TYR A 138 -10.74 -6.57 4.38
CA TYR A 138 -12.07 -7.13 4.59
C TYR A 138 -12.98 -6.15 5.32
N ILE A 139 -12.47 -5.46 6.36
CA ILE A 139 -13.20 -4.41 7.09
C ILE A 139 -13.62 -3.29 6.11
N LYS A 140 -12.66 -2.78 5.31
CA LYS A 140 -12.93 -1.73 4.31
C LYS A 140 -13.98 -2.15 3.28
N ASN A 141 -13.99 -3.42 2.88
CA ASN A 141 -14.89 -3.96 1.87
C ASN A 141 -16.13 -4.64 2.49
N ASN A 142 -16.63 -4.13 3.62
CA ASN A 142 -17.86 -4.56 4.29
C ASN A 142 -17.95 -6.07 4.57
N SER A 143 -16.80 -6.71 4.78
CA SER A 143 -16.64 -8.14 5.03
C SER A 143 -16.03 -8.40 6.41
N ALA A 144 -16.40 -7.60 7.42
CA ALA A 144 -15.83 -7.64 8.77
C ALA A 144 -15.81 -9.05 9.39
N LYS A 145 -16.84 -9.87 9.12
CA LYS A 145 -16.88 -11.26 9.57
C LYS A 145 -15.69 -12.10 9.06
N LYS A 146 -15.29 -11.92 7.78
CA LYS A 146 -14.10 -12.58 7.22
C LYS A 146 -12.81 -12.11 7.89
N ALA A 147 -12.74 -10.85 8.33
CA ALA A 147 -11.59 -10.36 9.10
C ALA A 147 -11.49 -11.04 10.47
N ILE A 148 -12.62 -11.21 11.15
CA ILE A 148 -12.70 -11.91 12.44
C ILE A 148 -12.37 -13.39 12.29
N ASP A 149 -12.90 -14.06 11.27
CA ASP A 149 -12.61 -15.47 11.02
C ASP A 149 -11.14 -15.69 10.70
N LEU A 150 -10.53 -14.81 9.89
CA LEU A 150 -9.10 -14.84 9.62
C LEU A 150 -8.26 -14.59 10.88
N PHE A 151 -8.69 -13.71 11.79
CA PHE A 151 -7.99 -13.47 13.05
C PHE A 151 -7.91 -14.74 13.92
N LYS A 152 -8.97 -15.56 13.96
CA LYS A 152 -8.99 -16.81 14.73
C LYS A 152 -7.97 -17.85 14.25
N GLU A 153 -7.53 -17.75 13.00
CA GLU A 153 -6.49 -18.63 12.44
C GLU A 153 -5.08 -18.20 12.88
N VAL A 154 -4.91 -16.98 13.41
CA VAL A 154 -3.61 -16.45 13.81
C VAL A 154 -3.25 -16.94 15.22
N LYS A 155 -2.20 -17.77 15.31
CA LYS A 155 -1.73 -18.29 16.61
C LYS A 155 -1.12 -17.23 17.54
N ASN A 156 -0.37 -16.29 16.97
CA ASN A 156 0.33 -15.23 17.72
C ASN A 156 -0.02 -13.87 17.11
N PRO A 157 -1.21 -13.32 17.40
CA PRO A 157 -1.63 -12.04 16.86
C PRO A 157 -0.75 -10.92 17.41
N ASN A 158 -0.38 -9.98 16.54
CA ASN A 158 0.27 -8.75 16.97
C ASN A 158 -0.77 -7.67 17.30
N GLU A 159 -0.31 -6.59 17.91
CA GLU A 159 -1.14 -5.47 18.34
C GLU A 159 -2.02 -4.90 17.20
N VAL A 160 -1.46 -4.78 16.00
CA VAL A 160 -2.18 -4.28 14.82
C VAL A 160 -3.37 -5.18 14.47
N MET A 161 -3.21 -6.51 14.52
CA MET A 161 -4.30 -7.45 14.24
C MET A 161 -5.39 -7.39 15.31
N VAL A 162 -5.00 -7.23 16.56
CA VAL A 162 -5.93 -7.05 17.68
C VAL A 162 -6.80 -5.80 17.45
N ASN A 163 -6.20 -4.67 17.09
CA ASN A 163 -6.97 -3.45 16.78
C ASN A 163 -7.89 -3.63 15.56
N LEU A 164 -7.45 -4.38 14.55
CA LEU A 164 -8.27 -4.67 13.37
C LEU A 164 -9.48 -5.55 13.72
N VAL A 165 -9.32 -6.56 14.58
CA VAL A 165 -10.47 -7.38 15.00
C VAL A 165 -11.43 -6.58 15.90
N PHE A 166 -10.90 -5.65 16.71
CA PHE A 166 -11.75 -4.70 17.45
C PHE A 166 -12.64 -3.89 16.52
N ASN A 167 -12.05 -3.25 15.50
CA ASN A 167 -12.76 -2.49 14.49
C ASN A 167 -13.79 -3.36 13.73
N ALA A 168 -13.44 -4.61 13.40
CA ALA A 168 -14.33 -5.52 12.72
C ALA A 168 -15.57 -5.90 13.56
N CYS A 169 -15.37 -6.17 14.86
CA CYS A 169 -16.49 -6.46 15.77
C CYS A 169 -17.39 -5.24 15.99
N ALA A 170 -16.79 -4.04 16.13
CA ALA A 170 -17.54 -2.80 16.25
C ALA A 170 -18.43 -2.54 15.01
N GLN A 171 -17.95 -2.89 13.81
CA GLN A 171 -18.72 -2.74 12.57
C GLN A 171 -19.93 -3.68 12.48
N LEU A 172 -19.88 -4.87 13.09
CA LEU A 172 -20.98 -5.85 13.06
C LEU A 172 -22.01 -5.65 14.18
N ALA A 173 -21.58 -5.10 15.32
CA ALA A 173 -22.42 -4.75 16.47
C ALA A 173 -23.35 -5.88 16.98
N THR A 174 -22.99 -7.16 16.82
CA THR A 174 -23.78 -8.27 17.39
C THR A 174 -23.29 -8.67 18.78
N GLU A 175 -24.18 -9.23 19.60
CA GLU A 175 -23.85 -9.73 20.94
C GLU A 175 -22.72 -10.77 20.93
N LYS A 176 -22.67 -11.61 19.91
CA LYS A 176 -21.63 -12.65 19.76
C LYS A 176 -20.26 -12.03 19.54
N GLU A 177 -20.17 -11.00 18.70
CA GLU A 177 -18.91 -10.30 18.47
C GLU A 177 -18.49 -9.45 19.69
N LEU A 178 -19.44 -8.84 20.40
CA LEU A 178 -19.15 -8.14 21.66
C LEU A 178 -18.60 -9.08 22.74
N ASN A 179 -19.10 -10.32 22.82
CA ASN A 179 -18.53 -11.32 23.72
C ASN A 179 -17.13 -11.76 23.29
N LEU A 180 -16.88 -11.91 21.99
CA LEU A 180 -15.54 -12.16 21.46
C LEU A 180 -14.58 -11.01 21.84
N LEU A 181 -15.02 -9.75 21.73
CA LEU A 181 -14.22 -8.60 22.14
C LEU A 181 -13.82 -8.69 23.61
N LYS A 182 -14.76 -9.01 24.50
CA LYS A 182 -14.49 -9.17 25.94
C LYS A 182 -13.46 -10.27 26.22
N THR A 183 -13.56 -11.40 25.52
CA THR A 183 -12.60 -12.50 25.65
C THR A 183 -11.21 -12.11 25.12
N ILE A 184 -11.15 -11.36 24.01
CA ILE A 184 -9.87 -10.87 23.49
C ILE A 184 -9.28 -9.88 24.50
N SER A 185 -10.05 -8.89 24.96
CA SER A 185 -9.60 -7.87 25.89
C SER A 185 -9.08 -8.43 27.21
N SER A 186 -9.67 -9.52 27.73
CA SER A 186 -9.20 -10.16 28.96
C SER A 186 -7.87 -10.90 28.81
N ASN A 187 -7.47 -11.20 27.57
CA ASN A 187 -6.27 -11.98 27.24
C ASN A 187 -5.21 -11.14 26.50
N ILE A 188 -5.37 -9.82 26.44
CA ILE A 188 -4.37 -8.92 25.86
C ILE A 188 -3.14 -8.89 26.80
N PRO A 189 -1.93 -9.19 26.29
CA PRO A 189 -0.72 -9.00 27.08
C PRO A 189 -0.60 -7.54 27.55
N ASN A 190 -0.24 -7.32 28.81
CA ASN A 190 -0.08 -5.98 29.40
C ASN A 190 0.78 -5.02 28.54
N SER A 191 1.71 -5.57 27.74
CA SER A 191 2.55 -4.82 26.80
C SER A 191 1.80 -4.10 25.67
N PHE A 192 0.57 -4.50 25.33
CA PHE A 192 -0.21 -3.85 24.27
C PHE A 192 -0.99 -2.62 24.78
N TYR A 193 -1.23 -2.50 26.10
CA TYR A 193 -1.93 -1.34 26.69
C TYR A 193 -1.08 -0.07 26.73
N SER A 194 0.23 -0.17 26.50
CA SER A 194 1.12 0.99 26.39
C SER A 194 0.97 1.75 25.07
N ASN A 195 0.21 1.20 24.10
CA ASN A 195 0.03 1.82 22.80
C ASN A 195 -1.31 2.60 22.72
N PRO A 196 -1.28 3.93 22.51
CA PRO A 196 -2.49 4.76 22.47
C PRO A 196 -3.48 4.38 21.36
N TYR A 197 -3.05 3.64 20.33
CA TYR A 197 -3.94 3.13 19.29
C TYR A 197 -4.81 1.94 19.74
N VAL A 198 -4.36 1.18 20.75
CA VAL A 198 -5.17 0.09 21.37
C VAL A 198 -6.22 0.69 22.29
N LEU A 199 -5.87 1.71 23.08
CA LEU A 199 -6.79 2.37 24.01
C LEU A 199 -7.91 3.15 23.33
N THR A 200 -7.69 3.64 22.11
CA THR A 200 -8.72 4.36 21.34
C THR A 200 -9.70 3.45 20.60
N SER A 201 -9.42 2.14 20.56
CA SER A 201 -10.28 1.12 19.94
C SER A 201 -10.93 0.15 20.94
N LEU A 202 -10.63 0.32 22.24
CA LEU A 202 -11.37 -0.23 23.38
C LEU A 202 -12.52 0.70 23.79
#